data_AF-A0AAF0ZJ84-F1
#
_entry.id   AF-A0AAF0ZJ84-F1
#
_cell.length_a   1.000
_cell.length_b   1.000
_cell.length_c   1.000
_cell.angle_alpha   90.00
_cell.angle_beta   90.00
_cell.angle_gamma   90.00
#
_symmetry.space_group_name_H-M   'P 1'
#
loop_
_entity.id
_entity.type
_entity.pdbx_description
1 polymer ?
#
loop_
_entity_poly.entity_id
_entity_poly.type
_entity_poly.pdbx_seq_one_letter_code
_entity_poly.pdbx_strand_id
1 'polypeptide(L)'
;MAPYEALYGRKCRSPIGWFEVGESGLIGLDLVHQAVEQVKLIRERLLTAQSRQKSYSDVRRRDLELCVDDWVFIKVSPMKGIMRFGKKGNLSQRFIGPYRKCIGDPSRVVLVEDVQITEELSYEETPVAILDRQVCKLMTKKMASVKVFWRYKNREEVTWEAEDA
;
A
#
# COMPACT_ATOMS: atom_id res chain seq x y z
N MET A 1 27.38 6.59 6.29
CA MET A 1 27.86 6.16 7.62
C MET A 1 27.26 4.80 7.91
N ALA A 2 28.05 3.78 8.26
CA ALA A 2 27.49 2.46 8.56
C ALA A 2 26.67 2.50 9.87
N PRO A 3 25.57 1.74 10.01
CA PRO A 3 24.70 1.80 11.19
C PRO A 3 25.44 1.60 12.53
N TYR A 4 26.46 0.75 12.54
CA TYR A 4 27.28 0.47 13.72
C TYR A 4 28.18 1.66 14.12
N GLU A 5 28.75 2.38 13.14
CA GLU A 5 29.62 3.54 13.41
C GLU A 5 28.83 4.69 14.06
N ALA A 6 27.60 4.90 13.62
CA ALA A 6 26.71 5.91 14.18
C ALA A 6 26.29 5.58 15.63
N LEU A 7 26.11 4.29 15.95
CA LEU A 7 25.70 3.84 17.28
C LEU A 7 26.84 3.84 18.30
N TYR A 8 28.05 3.43 17.90
CA TYR A 8 29.14 3.16 18.83
C TYR A 8 30.34 4.10 18.71
N GLY A 9 30.34 5.01 17.72
CA GLY A 9 31.44 5.96 17.49
C GLY A 9 32.77 5.29 17.13
N ARG A 10 32.75 4.00 16.77
CA ARG A 10 33.93 3.21 16.38
C ARG A 10 33.69 2.56 15.02
N LYS A 11 34.74 2.41 14.21
CA LYS A 11 34.69 1.64 12.96
C LYS A 11 34.32 0.18 13.25
N CYS A 12 33.51 -0.42 12.37
CA CYS A 12 33.15 -1.83 12.47
C CYS A 12 34.39 -2.72 12.46
N ARG A 13 34.51 -3.67 13.40
CA ARG A 13 35.52 -4.73 13.30
C ARG A 13 35.04 -5.76 12.28
N SER A 14 35.68 -5.80 11.11
CA SER A 14 35.36 -6.78 10.07
C SER A 14 36.23 -8.03 10.25
N PRO A 15 35.72 -9.24 9.94
CA PRO A 15 36.52 -10.47 9.98
C PRO A 15 37.76 -10.44 9.08
N ILE A 16 37.78 -9.54 8.09
CA ILE A 16 38.83 -9.35 7.09
C ILE A 16 39.95 -8.41 7.60
N GLY A 17 39.77 -7.74 8.74
CA GLY A 17 40.77 -6.82 9.28
C GLY A 17 40.49 -6.42 10.71
N TRP A 18 41.22 -7.05 11.64
CA TRP A 18 41.37 -6.61 13.02
C TRP A 18 42.62 -5.73 13.10
N PHE A 19 42.51 -4.47 12.70
CA PHE A 19 43.61 -3.51 12.82
C PHE A 19 43.32 -2.52 13.94
N GLU A 20 44.31 -2.24 14.77
CA GLU A 20 44.22 -1.13 15.72
C GLU A 20 44.34 0.22 14.98
N VAL A 21 43.74 1.27 15.54
CA VAL A 21 43.74 2.60 14.94
C VAL A 21 45.19 3.14 14.94
N GLY A 22 45.86 3.07 13.79
CA GLY A 22 47.24 3.51 13.60
C GLY A 22 48.18 2.48 12.96
N GLU A 23 47.74 1.22 12.80
CA GLU A 23 48.54 0.19 12.13
C GLU A 23 48.43 0.31 10.60
N SER A 24 49.41 0.96 9.98
CA SER A 24 49.65 0.83 8.53
C SER A 24 50.38 -0.49 8.24
N GLY A 25 49.65 -1.59 8.36
CA GLY A 25 50.15 -2.94 8.06
C GLY A 25 50.43 -3.11 6.57
N LEU A 26 51.67 -3.47 6.23
CA LEU A 26 52.08 -3.91 4.90
C LEU A 26 51.12 -5.00 4.39
N ILE A 27 50.38 -4.68 3.33
CA ILE A 27 49.40 -5.60 2.72
C ILE A 27 50.18 -6.68 1.97
N GLY A 28 50.49 -7.78 2.65
CA GLY A 28 51.01 -8.98 2.00
C GLY A 28 49.94 -9.62 1.09
N LEU A 29 50.36 -10.16 -0.06
CA LEU A 29 49.48 -10.90 -0.99
C LEU A 29 48.69 -12.00 -0.27
N ASP A 30 49.27 -12.65 0.73
CA ASP A 30 48.63 -13.71 1.52
C ASP A 30 47.41 -13.21 2.31
N LEU A 31 47.47 -12.00 2.87
CA LEU A 31 46.33 -11.38 3.56
C LEU A 31 45.20 -11.05 2.59
N VAL A 32 45.56 -10.61 1.37
CA VAL A 32 44.57 -10.36 0.30
C VAL A 32 43.89 -11.66 -0.11
N HIS A 33 44.65 -12.74 -0.27
CA HIS A 33 44.09 -14.06 -0.59
C HIS A 33 43.15 -14.56 0.51
N GLN A 34 43.58 -14.49 1.77
CA GLN A 34 42.73 -14.85 2.92
C GLN A 34 41.47 -13.98 3.00
N ALA A 35 41.59 -12.67 2.76
CA ALA A 35 40.45 -11.75 2.71
C ALA A 35 39.45 -12.15 1.62
N VAL A 36 39.93 -12.48 0.42
CA VAL A 36 39.08 -12.91 -0.70
C VAL A 36 38.33 -14.20 -0.36
N GLU A 37 38.99 -15.17 0.27
CA GLU A 37 38.34 -16.40 0.73
C GLU A 37 37.25 -16.13 1.77
N GLN A 38 37.52 -15.26 2.75
CA GLN A 38 36.53 -14.87 3.75
C GLN A 38 35.34 -14.12 3.14
N VAL A 39 35.59 -13.23 2.16
CA VAL A 39 34.50 -12.55 1.43
C VAL A 39 33.63 -13.54 0.68
N LYS A 40 34.22 -14.55 0.03
CA LYS A 40 33.47 -15.62 -0.64
C LYS A 40 32.57 -16.37 0.35
N LEU A 41 33.13 -16.79 1.48
CA LEU A 41 32.38 -17.47 2.54
C LEU A 41 31.21 -16.62 3.08
N ILE A 42 31.44 -15.32 3.30
CA ILE A 42 30.40 -14.39 3.78
C ILE A 42 29.27 -14.26 2.76
N ARG A 43 29.61 -14.13 1.46
CA ARG A 43 28.61 -14.04 0.39
C ARG A 43 27.76 -15.32 0.31
N GLU A 44 28.39 -16.49 0.40
CA GLU A 44 27.67 -17.77 0.42
C GLU A 44 26.73 -17.89 1.62
N ARG A 45 27.18 -17.49 2.81
CA ARG A 45 26.34 -17.47 4.02
C ARG A 45 25.17 -16.49 3.92
N LEU A 46 25.38 -15.32 3.32
CA LEU A 46 24.31 -14.37 3.06
C LEU A 46 23.28 -14.91 2.07
N LEU A 47 23.75 -15.51 0.97
CA LEU A 47 22.87 -16.12 -0.05
C LEU A 47 22.05 -17.27 0.55
N THR A 48 22.67 -18.13 1.35
CA THR A 48 21.96 -19.24 2.02
C THR A 48 20.96 -18.77 3.07
N ALA A 49 21.26 -17.71 3.82
CA ALA A 49 20.29 -17.10 4.74
C ALA A 49 19.10 -16.49 3.98
N GLN A 50 19.38 -15.75 2.89
CA GLN A 50 18.35 -15.14 2.05
C GLN A 50 17.48 -16.21 1.36
N SER A 51 18.07 -17.28 0.84
CA SER A 51 17.34 -18.38 0.21
C SER A 51 16.46 -19.12 1.22
N ARG A 52 16.95 -19.37 2.45
CA ARG A 52 16.13 -19.90 3.55
C ARG A 52 14.95 -18.99 3.86
N GLN A 53 15.18 -17.68 4.00
CA GLN A 53 14.11 -16.72 4.25
C GLN A 53 13.05 -16.74 3.14
N LYS A 54 13.47 -16.74 1.86
CA LYS A 54 12.57 -16.84 0.71
C LYS A 54 11.80 -18.16 0.73
N SER A 55 12.46 -19.29 0.98
CA SER A 55 11.78 -20.58 1.07
C SER A 55 10.69 -20.60 2.15
N TYR A 56 10.93 -20.01 3.33
CA TYR A 56 9.92 -19.89 4.37
C TYR A 56 8.76 -18.96 3.99
N SER A 57 9.03 -17.87 3.26
CA SER A 57 7.97 -16.97 2.80
C SER A 57 7.13 -17.60 1.68
N ASP A 58 7.77 -18.32 0.78
CA ASP A 58 7.16 -18.80 -0.46
C ASP A 58 6.36 -20.08 -0.20
N VAL A 59 6.81 -20.97 0.70
CA VAL A 59 6.02 -22.16 1.12
C VAL A 59 4.64 -21.79 1.68
N ARG A 60 4.47 -20.58 2.22
CA ARG A 60 3.18 -20.08 2.74
C ARG A 60 2.36 -19.28 1.72
N ARG A 61 2.91 -19.00 0.54
CA ARG A 61 2.23 -18.37 -0.59
C ARG A 61 1.91 -19.47 -1.59
N ARG A 62 0.68 -19.98 -1.57
CA ARG A 62 0.21 -20.79 -2.70
C ARG A 62 -0.01 -19.84 -3.88
N ASP A 63 0.47 -20.21 -5.06
CA ASP A 63 0.04 -19.55 -6.29
C ASP A 63 -1.47 -19.76 -6.40
N LEU A 64 -2.23 -18.66 -6.29
CA LEU A 64 -3.68 -18.71 -6.38
C LEU A 64 -4.05 -18.61 -7.86
N GLU A 65 -4.09 -19.76 -8.53
CA GLU A 65 -4.66 -19.88 -9.86
C GLU A 65 -6.18 -19.78 -9.75
N LEU A 66 -6.73 -18.66 -10.21
CA LEU A 66 -8.17 -18.46 -10.27
C LEU A 66 -8.65 -18.80 -11.69
N CYS A 67 -9.62 -19.69 -11.81
CA CYS A 67 -10.30 -19.97 -13.06
C CYS A 67 -11.32 -18.89 -13.39
N VAL A 68 -11.69 -18.79 -14.67
CA VAL A 68 -12.87 -17.99 -15.06
C VAL A 68 -14.10 -18.59 -14.36
N ASP A 69 -15.01 -17.73 -13.92
CA ASP A 69 -16.20 -18.05 -13.12
C ASP A 69 -15.99 -18.39 -11.63
N ASP A 70 -14.75 -18.37 -11.13
CA ASP A 70 -14.50 -18.48 -9.69
C ASP A 70 -15.04 -17.27 -8.92
N TRP A 71 -15.60 -17.54 -7.75
CA TRP A 71 -16.05 -16.49 -6.83
C TRP A 71 -14.87 -15.94 -6.02
N VAL A 72 -14.58 -14.66 -6.19
CA VAL A 72 -13.48 -13.95 -5.54
C VAL A 72 -14.00 -12.78 -4.72
N PHE A 73 -13.32 -12.50 -3.62
CA PHE A 73 -13.56 -11.31 -2.82
C PHE A 73 -12.51 -10.26 -3.13
N ILE A 74 -12.94 -9.01 -3.36
CA ILE A 74 -12.01 -7.91 -3.61
C ILE A 74 -11.56 -7.33 -2.28
N LYS A 75 -10.25 -7.39 -2.00
CA LYS A 75 -9.67 -6.76 -0.83
C LYS A 75 -9.57 -5.25 -1.04
N VAL A 76 -10.33 -4.49 -0.28
CA VAL A 76 -10.24 -3.02 -0.24
C VAL A 76 -9.36 -2.59 0.92
N SER A 77 -8.38 -1.75 0.62
CA SER A 77 -7.75 -0.93 1.64
C SER A 77 -8.53 0.38 1.70
N PRO A 78 -9.03 0.81 2.87
CA PRO A 78 -9.65 2.12 2.98
C PRO A 78 -8.62 3.17 2.60
N MET A 79 -8.81 3.82 1.45
CA MET A 79 -7.96 4.94 1.03
C MET A 79 -8.21 6.11 1.98
N LYS A 80 -7.13 6.81 2.35
CA LYS A 80 -7.19 8.02 3.18
C LYS A 80 -7.98 9.09 2.41
N GLY A 81 -9.23 9.34 2.79
CA GLY A 81 -10.06 10.43 2.25
C GLY A 81 -11.33 10.02 1.48
N ILE A 82 -11.51 8.74 1.13
CA ILE A 82 -12.75 8.29 0.46
C ILE A 82 -13.71 7.73 1.53
N MET A 83 -14.58 8.59 2.04
CA MET A 83 -15.59 8.30 3.08
C MET A 83 -16.81 7.52 2.54
N ARG A 84 -16.69 6.83 1.39
CA ARG A 84 -17.83 6.14 0.74
C ARG A 84 -18.39 4.97 1.56
N PHE A 85 -17.60 4.38 2.46
CA PHE A 85 -17.98 3.21 3.25
C PHE A 85 -18.07 3.51 4.76
N GLY A 86 -18.77 4.59 5.14
CA GLY A 86 -19.12 4.87 6.54
C GLY A 86 -17.94 4.98 7.53
N LYS A 87 -18.25 5.20 8.82
CA LYS A 87 -17.23 5.26 9.89
C LYS A 87 -16.68 3.87 10.20
N LYS A 88 -15.36 3.73 10.08
CA LYS A 88 -14.59 2.52 10.38
C LYS A 88 -14.53 2.24 11.89
N GLY A 89 -15.26 1.23 12.36
CA GLY A 89 -14.94 0.53 13.61
C GLY A 89 -13.78 -0.44 13.41
N ASN A 90 -13.11 -0.89 14.48
CA ASN A 90 -11.94 -1.79 14.42
C ASN A 90 -12.19 -3.21 13.86
N LEU A 91 -13.35 -3.45 13.22
CA LEU A 91 -13.77 -4.73 12.62
C LEU A 91 -14.49 -4.55 11.26
N SER A 92 -14.29 -3.43 10.57
CA SER A 92 -14.89 -3.22 9.24
C SER A 92 -14.46 -4.31 8.24
N GLN A 93 -15.40 -4.83 7.48
CA GLN A 93 -15.15 -5.83 6.44
C GLN A 93 -14.12 -5.31 5.43
N ARG A 94 -12.98 -6.01 5.29
CA ARG A 94 -11.87 -5.64 4.37
C ARG A 94 -12.05 -6.17 2.95
N PHE A 95 -13.13 -6.89 2.72
CA PHE A 95 -13.43 -7.64 1.52
C PHE A 95 -14.83 -7.28 1.05
N ILE A 96 -14.95 -6.78 -0.17
CA ILE A 96 -16.26 -6.51 -0.79
C ILE A 96 -16.66 -7.75 -1.56
N GLY A 97 -17.90 -8.20 -1.34
CA GLY A 97 -18.75 -9.03 -2.19
C GLY A 97 -18.15 -10.30 -2.83
N PRO A 98 -18.94 -11.37 -3.01
CA PRO A 98 -18.55 -12.41 -3.94
C PRO A 98 -18.72 -11.87 -5.38
N TYR A 99 -17.61 -11.78 -6.12
CA TYR A 99 -17.60 -11.42 -7.54
C TYR A 99 -17.16 -12.62 -8.37
N ARG A 100 -17.71 -12.81 -9.57
CA ARG A 100 -17.19 -13.82 -10.50
C ARG A 100 -16.01 -13.27 -11.28
N LYS A 101 -14.93 -14.06 -11.38
CA LYS A 101 -13.80 -13.74 -12.26
C LYS A 101 -14.24 -13.89 -13.71
N CYS A 102 -14.47 -12.78 -14.40
CA CYS A 102 -14.72 -12.76 -15.84
C CYS A 102 -13.44 -12.37 -16.58
N ILE A 103 -13.17 -12.99 -17.74
CA ILE A 103 -12.35 -12.33 -18.78
C ILE A 103 -13.22 -11.20 -19.33
N GLY A 104 -12.64 -10.02 -19.54
CA GLY A 104 -13.38 -8.88 -20.08
C GLY A 104 -13.87 -9.18 -21.49
N ASP A 105 -15.02 -9.82 -21.61
CA ASP A 105 -15.74 -9.96 -22.87
C ASP A 105 -16.20 -8.56 -23.28
N PRO A 106 -15.72 -8.01 -24.41
CA PRO A 106 -16.11 -6.69 -24.88
C PRO A 106 -17.63 -6.54 -25.08
N SER A 107 -18.31 -7.66 -25.28
CA SER A 107 -19.77 -7.78 -25.49
C SER A 107 -20.61 -7.75 -24.21
N ARG A 108 -20.01 -7.89 -23.02
CA ARG A 108 -20.68 -7.83 -21.71
C ARG A 108 -20.43 -6.53 -20.95
N VAL A 109 -19.74 -5.57 -21.56
CA VAL A 109 -19.71 -4.21 -21.03
C VAL A 109 -21.15 -3.72 -21.01
N VAL A 110 -21.71 -3.54 -19.81
CA VAL A 110 -23.01 -2.88 -19.66
C VAL A 110 -22.86 -1.53 -20.33
N LEU A 111 -23.70 -1.26 -21.33
CA LEU A 111 -23.82 0.08 -21.92
C LEU A 111 -24.16 1.02 -20.76
N VAL A 112 -23.15 1.78 -20.30
CA VAL A 112 -23.39 2.94 -19.48
C VAL A 112 -24.10 3.90 -20.42
N GLU A 113 -25.39 4.12 -20.21
CA GLU A 113 -26.14 5.11 -20.98
C GLU A 113 -25.34 6.40 -21.03
N ASP A 114 -24.99 6.83 -22.25
CA ASP A 114 -24.09 7.94 -22.50
C ASP A 114 -24.43 9.11 -21.58
N VAL A 115 -23.48 9.48 -20.73
CA VAL A 115 -23.51 10.79 -20.07
C VAL A 115 -23.30 11.78 -21.21
N GLN A 116 -24.24 12.68 -21.45
CA GLN A 116 -24.07 13.79 -22.38
C GLN A 116 -23.03 14.73 -21.77
N ILE A 117 -21.76 14.37 -21.93
CA ILE A 117 -20.64 15.21 -21.62
C ILE A 117 -20.58 16.22 -22.76
N THR A 118 -20.77 17.51 -22.46
CA THR A 118 -20.57 18.59 -23.43
C THR A 118 -19.13 18.52 -23.96
N GLU A 119 -18.86 19.09 -25.14
CA GLU A 119 -17.53 19.06 -25.77
C GLU A 119 -16.39 19.62 -24.89
N GLU A 120 -16.73 20.29 -23.78
CA GLU A 120 -15.82 20.83 -22.77
C GLU A 120 -15.42 19.84 -21.66
N LEU A 121 -15.87 18.57 -21.72
CA LEU A 121 -15.64 17.55 -20.67
C LEU A 121 -16.15 17.96 -19.28
N SER A 122 -17.01 18.98 -19.20
CA SER A 122 -17.55 19.53 -17.96
C SER A 122 -18.93 18.94 -17.66
N TYR A 123 -19.12 18.47 -16.44
CA TYR A 123 -20.41 17.97 -15.94
C TYR A 123 -20.76 18.76 -14.68
N GLU A 124 -21.89 19.47 -14.71
CA GLU A 124 -22.33 20.27 -13.57
C GLU A 124 -23.20 19.42 -12.63
N GLU A 125 -22.63 19.01 -11.49
CA GLU A 125 -23.36 18.38 -10.39
C GLU A 125 -24.07 19.46 -9.56
N THR A 126 -25.40 19.60 -9.72
CA THR A 126 -26.20 20.52 -8.90
C THR A 126 -26.91 19.77 -7.75
N PRO A 127 -26.73 20.21 -6.49
CA PRO A 127 -27.41 19.60 -5.36
C PRO A 127 -28.90 19.98 -5.37
N VAL A 128 -29.78 19.03 -5.07
CA VAL A 128 -31.23 19.27 -5.08
C VAL A 128 -31.70 19.92 -3.78
N ALA A 129 -31.23 19.42 -2.64
CA ALA A 129 -31.62 19.95 -1.34
C ALA A 129 -30.58 19.64 -0.26
N ILE A 130 -30.49 20.51 0.73
CA ILE A 130 -29.83 20.21 1.99
C ILE A 130 -30.86 19.60 2.93
N LEU A 131 -30.65 18.36 3.34
CA LEU A 131 -31.58 17.63 4.20
C LEU A 131 -31.31 17.87 5.68
N ASP A 132 -30.04 18.08 6.05
CA ASP A 132 -29.64 18.15 7.46
C ASP A 132 -28.30 18.88 7.63
N ARG A 133 -28.04 19.41 8.82
CA ARG A 133 -26.78 20.06 9.20
C ARG A 133 -26.35 19.58 10.57
N GLN A 134 -25.08 19.22 10.72
CA GLN A 134 -24.54 18.82 12.01
C GLN A 134 -23.09 19.27 12.21
N VAL A 135 -22.72 19.48 13.48
CA VAL A 135 -21.36 19.82 13.87
C VAL A 135 -20.71 18.61 14.54
N CYS A 136 -19.77 18.00 13.83
CA CYS A 136 -18.94 16.93 14.35
C CYS A 136 -17.82 17.52 15.22
N LYS A 137 -17.85 17.24 16.53
CA LYS A 137 -16.76 17.57 17.47
C LYS A 137 -15.72 16.46 17.43
N LEU A 138 -14.52 16.77 16.95
CA LEU A 138 -13.32 15.93 17.06
C LEU A 138 -12.50 16.37 18.28
N MET A 139 -11.55 15.55 18.70
CA MET A 139 -10.69 15.82 19.86
C MET A 139 -9.99 17.18 19.82
N THR A 140 -9.72 17.70 18.61
CA THR A 140 -8.93 18.90 18.39
C THR A 140 -9.69 20.01 17.65
N LYS A 141 -10.80 19.69 16.96
CA LYS A 141 -11.51 20.63 16.08
C LYS A 141 -13.01 20.35 16.06
N LYS A 142 -13.81 21.39 15.81
CA LYS A 142 -15.22 21.26 15.45
C LYS A 142 -15.34 21.44 13.93
N MET A 143 -16.03 20.54 13.25
CA MET A 143 -16.28 20.62 11.81
C MET A 143 -17.78 20.59 11.55
N ALA A 144 -18.28 21.59 10.83
CA ALA A 144 -19.65 21.60 10.34
C ALA A 144 -19.74 20.74 9.07
N SER A 145 -20.84 20.01 8.95
CA SER A 145 -21.10 19.12 7.83
C SER A 145 -22.57 19.18 7.46
N VAL A 146 -22.84 19.12 6.17
CA VAL A 146 -24.16 19.27 5.58
C VAL A 146 -24.52 17.99 4.84
N LYS A 147 -25.75 17.51 5.06
CA LYS A 147 -26.30 16.36 4.36
C LYS A 147 -26.93 16.84 3.07
N VAL A 148 -26.30 16.52 1.95
CA VAL A 148 -26.70 16.97 0.63
C VAL A 148 -27.42 15.84 -0.09
N PHE A 149 -28.60 16.15 -0.61
CA PHE A 149 -29.38 15.28 -1.47
C PHE A 149 -29.07 15.59 -2.93
N TRP A 150 -28.62 14.57 -3.64
CA TRP A 150 -28.31 14.60 -5.06
C TRP A 150 -29.36 13.78 -5.80
N ARG A 151 -29.86 14.33 -6.91
CA ARG A 151 -30.70 13.58 -7.84
C ARG A 151 -30.02 13.63 -9.19
N TYR A 152 -29.51 12.49 -9.63
CA TYR A 152 -28.93 12.31 -10.95
C TYR A 152 -29.76 11.26 -11.69
N LYS A 153 -30.35 11.63 -12.83
CA LYS A 153 -31.22 10.76 -13.63
C LYS A 153 -32.24 9.99 -12.74
N ASN A 154 -32.03 8.67 -12.57
CA ASN A 154 -32.87 7.74 -11.79
C ASN A 154 -32.23 7.28 -10.47
N ARG A 155 -31.09 7.86 -10.07
CA ARG A 155 -30.42 7.57 -8.80
C ARG A 155 -30.57 8.75 -7.85
N GLU A 156 -31.06 8.44 -6.66
CA GLU A 156 -31.10 9.33 -5.53
C GLU A 156 -29.95 8.97 -4.61
N GLU A 157 -29.02 9.90 -4.42
CA GLU A 157 -27.84 9.71 -3.57
C GLU A 157 -27.81 10.78 -2.48
N VAL A 158 -27.37 10.39 -1.28
CA VAL A 158 -27.30 11.28 -0.12
C VAL A 158 -25.88 11.22 0.43
N THR A 159 -25.15 12.34 0.38
CA THR A 159 -23.78 12.43 0.89
C THR A 159 -23.67 13.46 2.03
N TRP A 160 -22.63 13.33 2.84
CA TRP A 160 -22.27 14.33 3.85
C TRP A 160 -21.05 15.09 3.33
N GLU A 161 -21.23 16.37 3.04
CA GLU A 161 -20.15 17.26 2.62
C GLU A 161 -19.71 18.13 3.81
N ALA A 162 -18.43 18.51 3.83
CA ALA A 162 -17.94 19.49 4.80
C ALA A 162 -18.48 20.87 4.44
N GLU A 163 -18.94 21.63 5.43
CA GLU A 163 -19.32 23.02 5.23
C GLU A 163 -18.04 23.86 5.25
N ASP A 164 -17.68 24.45 4.11
CA ASP A 164 -16.58 25.42 4.05
C ASP A 164 -16.97 26.67 4.83
N ALA A 165 -16.08 27.12 5.72
CA ALA A 165 -16.32 28.18 6.71
C ALA A 165 -16.22 29.59 6.13
#